data_AF-A0A139RP79-F1
#
_entry.id   AF-A0A139RP79-F1
#
_cell.length_a   1.000
_cell.length_b   1.000
_cell.length_c   1.000
_cell.angle_alpha   90.00
_cell.angle_beta   90.00
_cell.angle_gamma   90.00
#
_symmetry.space_group_name_H-M   'P 1'
#
loop_
_entity.id
_entity.type
_entity.pdbx_description
1 polymer ?
#
loop_
_entity_poly.entity_id
_entity_poly.type
_entity_poly.pdbx_seq_one_letter_code
_entity_poly.pdbx_strand_id
1 'polypeptide(L)' 'MDPIRLYQQYATIDALSNGRAEIMAGRGSFTESFPLFGYDLKDYEALFDEKLDLLQLVNEKTKIDW' A
#
# COMPACT_ATOMS: atom_id res chain seq x y z
N MET A 1 -3.23 2.15 5.53
CA MET A 1 -3.51 1.46 4.24
C MET A 1 -2.91 0.06 4.31
N ASP A 2 -3.60 -0.97 3.81
CA ASP A 2 -3.08 -2.34 3.73
C ASP A 2 -2.47 -2.60 2.33
N PRO A 3 -1.13 -2.76 2.22
CA PRO A 3 -0.41 -2.95 0.95
C PRO A 3 -0.79 -4.24 0.23
N ILE A 4 -1.08 -5.32 0.97
CA ILE A 4 -1.40 -6.62 0.40
C ILE A 4 -2.76 -6.54 -0.29
N ARG A 5 -3.74 -5.95 0.41
CA ARG A 5 -5.06 -5.74 -0.17
C ARG A 5 -5.00 -4.82 -1.40
N LEU A 6 -4.20 -3.76 -1.34
CA LEU A 6 -4.01 -2.84 -2.47
C LEU A 6 -3.43 -3.57 -3.69
N TYR A 7 -2.36 -4.35 -3.49
CA TYR A 7 -1.74 -5.11 -4.57
C TYR A 7 -2.70 -6.13 -5.19
N GLN A 8 -3.51 -6.82 -4.39
CA GLN A 8 -4.53 -7.76 -4.90
C GLN A 8 -5.56 -7.07 -5.81
N GLN A 9 -6.02 -5.87 -5.41
CA GLN A 9 -6.96 -5.09 -6.21
C GLN A 9 -6.32 -4.61 -7.51
N TYR A 10 -5.09 -4.10 -7.42
CA TYR A 10 -4.31 -3.73 -8.60
C TYR A 10 -4.14 -4.92 -9.55
N ALA A 11 -3.68 -6.07 -9.07
CA ALA A 11 -3.45 -7.25 -9.91
C ALA A 11 -4.73 -7.70 -10.64
N THR A 12 -5.89 -7.55 -10.00
CA THR A 12 -7.19 -7.80 -10.63
C THR A 12 -7.45 -6.83 -11.78
N ILE A 13 -7.24 -5.53 -11.56
CA ILE A 13 -7.42 -4.49 -12.59
C ILE A 13 -6.41 -4.66 -13.73
N ASP A 14 -5.14 -4.94 -13.40
CA ASP A 14 -4.09 -5.14 -14.37
C ASP A 14 -4.39 -6.30 -15.32
N ALA A 15 -4.84 -7.43 -14.77
CA ALA A 15 -5.30 -8.60 -15.52
C ALA A 15 -6.49 -8.27 -16.46
N LEU A 16 -7.44 -7.44 -16.02
CA LEU A 16 -8.57 -7.00 -16.86
C LEU A 16 -8.15 -5.98 -17.92
N SER A 17 -7.14 -5.16 -17.62
CA SER A 17 -6.68 -4.06 -18.47
C SER A 17 -5.64 -4.49 -19.50
N ASN A 18 -5.14 -5.73 -19.42
CA ASN A 18 -4.04 -6.27 -20.21
C ASN A 18 -2.74 -5.46 -20.05
N GLY A 19 -2.30 -5.27 -18.80
CA GLY A 19 -1.03 -4.60 -18.49
C GLY A 19 -1.06 -3.07 -18.60
N ARG A 20 -2.25 -2.45 -18.58
CA ARG A 20 -2.42 -0.98 -18.75
C ARG A 20 -2.70 -0.25 -17.45
N ALA A 21 -2.65 -0.96 -16.32
CA ALA A 21 -2.83 -0.38 -15.01
C ALA A 21 -1.47 0.01 -14.42
N GLU A 22 -1.43 1.16 -13.73
CA GLU A 22 -0.27 1.63 -12.98
C GLU A 22 -0.71 1.99 -11.56
N ILE A 23 0.11 1.68 -10.56
CA ILE A 23 -0.07 2.14 -9.19
C ILE A 23 0.84 3.32 -8.94
N MET A 24 0.28 4.42 -8.46
CA MET A 24 1.05 5.51 -7.86
C MET A 24 0.76 5.58 -6.37
N ALA A 25 1.80 5.44 -5.55
CA ALA A 25 1.70 5.59 -4.10
C ALA A 25 2.14 7.00 -3.68
N GLY A 26 1.39 7.61 -2.77
CA GLY A 26 1.66 8.94 -2.27
C GLY A 26 1.21 9.10 -0.81
N ARG A 27 1.74 10.14 -0.17
CA ARG A 27 1.41 10.50 1.22
C ARG A 27 0.10 11.28 1.24
N GLY A 28 -0.90 10.78 1.97
CA GLY A 28 -2.17 11.48 2.16
C GLY A 28 -2.01 12.63 3.15
N SER A 29 -2.61 13.79 2.88
CA SER A 29 -2.54 14.97 3.76
C SER A 29 -3.49 14.91 4.97
N PHE A 30 -4.37 13.93 5.04
CA PHE A 30 -5.40 13.80 6.09
C PHE A 30 -4.90 13.04 7.32
N THR A 31 -4.16 13.76 8.16
CA THR A 31 -3.62 13.24 9.43
C THR A 31 -4.70 12.90 10.46
N GLU A 32 -5.86 13.56 10.41
CA GLU A 32 -6.99 13.38 11.32
C GLU A 32 -7.61 11.97 11.24
N SER A 33 -7.34 11.25 10.16
CA SER A 33 -7.80 9.89 9.96
C SER A 33 -6.99 8.84 10.72
N PHE A 34 -5.76 9.15 11.16
CA PHE A 34 -4.85 8.17 11.78
C PHE A 34 -5.42 7.53 13.05
N PRO A 35 -5.97 8.30 14.01
CA PRO A 35 -6.57 7.72 15.21
C PRO A 35 -7.79 6.82 14.92
N LEU A 36 -8.52 7.07 13.82
CA LEU A 36 -9.67 6.26 13.43
C LEU A 36 -9.29 4.83 13.03
N PHE A 37 -8.04 4.64 12.59
CA PHE A 37 -7.49 3.35 12.20
C PHE A 37 -6.53 2.76 13.24
N GLY A 38 -6.47 3.36 14.44
CA GLY A 38 -5.63 2.87 15.54
C GLY A 38 -4.14 3.17 15.41
N TYR A 39 -3.76 4.14 14.57
CA TYR A 39 -2.36 4.56 14.40
C TYR A 39 -2.06 5.83 15.19
N ASP A 40 -0.86 5.92 15.77
CA ASP A 40 -0.33 7.18 16.32
C ASP A 40 0.22 8.04 15.16
N LEU A 41 -0.10 9.33 15.18
CA LEU A 41 0.42 10.29 14.22
C LEU A 41 1.95 10.43 14.30
N LYS A 42 2.55 10.16 15.47
CA LYS A 42 4.00 10.16 15.64
C LYS A 42 4.71 9.14 14.76
N ASP A 43 4.01 8.05 14.42
CA ASP A 43 4.55 6.96 13.61
C ASP A 43 4.26 7.16 12.11
N TYR A 44 3.67 8.30 11.72
CA TYR A 44 3.22 8.57 10.34
C TYR A 44 4.25 8.24 9.27
N GLU A 45 5.49 8.70 9.47
CA GLU A 45 6.57 8.51 8.51
C GLU A 45 7.02 7.04 8.45
N ALA A 46 7.27 6.44 9.61
CA ALA A 46 7.67 5.04 9.71
C ALA A 46 6.61 4.10 9.12
N LEU A 47 5.33 4.35 9.42
CA LEU A 47 4.20 3.61 8.87
C LEU A 47 4.09 3.79 7.35
N PHE A 48 4.38 4.97 6.81
CA PHE A 48 4.36 5.15 5.36
C PHE A 48 5.48 4.33 4.70
N ASP A 49 6.70 4.44 5.20
CA ASP A 49 7.86 3.76 4.64
C ASP A 49 7.71 2.23 4.73
N GLU A 50 7.30 1.70 5.89
CA GLU A 50 7.03 0.26 6.08
C GLU A 50 5.99 -0.27 5.07
N LYS A 51 4.89 0.47 4.87
CA LYS A 51 3.81 0.05 3.98
C LYS A 51 4.21 0.16 2.51
N LEU A 52 5.03 1.14 2.16
CA LEU A 52 5.58 1.30 0.81
C LEU A 52 6.58 0.17 0.50
N ASP A 53 7.44 -0.19 1.45
CA ASP A 53 8.39 -1.30 1.31
C ASP A 53 7.65 -2.62 1.11
N LEU A 54 6.59 -2.87 1.90
CA LEU A 54 5.77 -4.07 1.74
C LEU A 54 5.07 -4.12 0.36
N LEU A 55 4.62 -2.97 -0.16
CA LEU A 55 4.03 -2.88 -1.50
C LEU A 55 5.06 -3.19 -2.60
N GLN A 56 6.28 -2.69 -2.46
CA GLN A 56 7.37 -3.00 -3.39
C GLN A 56 7.74 -4.49 -3.33
N LEU A 57 7.85 -5.05 -2.12
CA LEU A 57 8.20 -6.45 -1.92
C LEU A 57 7.18 -7.39 -2.57
N VAL A 58 5.87 -7.15 -2.37
CA VAL A 58 4.83 -7.98 -2.99
C VAL A 58 4.77 -7.82 -4.52
N ASN A 59 5.16 -6.64 -5.03
CA ASN A 59 5.26 -6.41 -6.46
C ASN A 59 6.42 -7.20 -7.11
N GLU A 60 7.53 -7.38 -6.40
CA GLU A 60 8.64 -8.22 -6.85
C GLU A 60 8.36 -9.72 -6.69
N LYS A 61 7.69 -10.11 -5.59
CA LYS A 61 7.46 -11.50 -5.21
C LYS A 61 6.04 -11.69 -4.70
N THR A 62 5.29 -12.57 -5.35
CA THR A 62 3.89 -12.87 -4.98
C THR A 62 3.72 -13.70 -3.71
N LYS A 63 4.78 -14.35 -3.21
CA LYS A 63 4.80 -15.03 -1.91
C LYS A 63 5.88 -14.40 -1.04
N ILE A 64 5.47 -13.87 0.10
CA ILE A 64 6.33 -13.17 1.04
C ILE A 64 6.06 -13.70 2.45
N ASP A 65 7.12 -13.75 3.25
CA ASP A 65 7.04 -13.97 4.69
C ASP A 65 7.45 -12.64 5.34
N TRP A 66 6.54 -12.02 6.09
CA TRP A 66 6.69 -10.69 6.68
C TRP A 66 6.13 -10.68 8.10
#